data_AF-A0A914V733-F1
#
_entry.id   AF-A0A914V733-F1
#
_cell.length_a   1.000
_cell.length_b   1.000
_cell.length_c   1.000
_cell.angle_alpha   90.00
_cell.angle_beta   90.00
_cell.angle_gamma   90.00
#
_symmetry.space_group_name_H-M   'P 1'
#
loop_
_entity.id
_entity.type
_entity.pdbx_description
1 polymer ?
#
loop_
_entity_poly.entity_id
_entity_poly.type
_entity_poly.pdbx_seq_one_letter_code
_entity_poly.pdbx_strand_id
1 'polypeptide(L)'
;VALPLACFCGIGFTIAAHYSNVQLFLIASAIMFGFFGLIFFGIGIEMTAECTYPASELTSAGVLGLIGQIESFIILLILGGLTKPATNSDLIHQVCSTDPNEIKDLKDYNYPLIAFAVIGTAMVLFFVPFFRPEYKRMRIERRRASQETAPRNVRF
;
A
#
# COMPACT_ATOMS: atom_id res chain seq x y z
N VAL A 1 5.27 8.48 8.24
CA VAL A 1 5.76 9.42 7.19
C VAL A 1 5.86 8.76 5.82
N ALA A 2 6.40 7.53 5.69
CA ALA A 2 6.49 6.84 4.41
C ALA A 2 5.14 6.64 3.69
N LEU A 3 4.09 6.22 4.42
CA LEU A 3 2.75 5.99 3.88
C LEU A 3 2.12 7.22 3.16
N PRO A 4 1.98 8.40 3.80
CA PRO A 4 1.41 9.58 3.13
C PRO A 4 2.27 10.05 1.94
N LEU A 5 3.59 9.87 2.00
CA LEU A 5 4.49 10.24 0.90
C LEU A 5 4.35 9.31 -0.30
N ALA A 6 4.24 8.00 -0.07
CA ALA A 6 3.89 7.04 -1.10
C ALA A 6 2.54 7.38 -1.75
N CYS A 7 1.52 7.70 -0.94
CA CYS A 7 0.21 8.08 -1.45
C CYS A 7 0.27 9.35 -2.33
N PHE A 8 1.00 10.38 -1.90
CA PHE A 8 1.20 11.60 -2.70
C PHE A 8 1.88 11.30 -4.05
N CYS A 9 2.95 10.50 -4.06
CA CYS A 9 3.60 10.07 -5.30
C CYS A 9 2.67 9.23 -6.19
N GLY A 10 1.82 8.39 -5.59
CA GLY A 10 0.81 7.60 -6.31
C GLY A 10 -0.26 8.45 -6.99
N ILE A 11 -0.73 9.52 -6.34
CA ILE A 11 -1.64 10.49 -6.96
C ILE A 11 -0.94 11.18 -8.15
N GLY A 12 0.32 11.57 -7.98
CA GLY A 12 1.13 12.12 -9.07
C GLY A 12 1.25 11.16 -10.26
N PHE A 13 1.45 9.87 -10.00
CA PHE A 13 1.46 8.82 -11.01
C PHE A 13 0.11 8.69 -11.73
N THR A 14 -1.00 8.67 -10.99
CA THR A 14 -2.35 8.62 -11.58
C THR A 14 -2.62 9.80 -12.50
N ILE A 15 -2.21 11.01 -12.11
CA ILE A 15 -2.34 12.20 -12.94
C ILE A 15 -1.46 12.07 -14.17
N ALA A 16 -0.19 11.68 -14.01
CA ALA A 16 0.76 11.51 -15.10
C ALA A 16 0.29 10.46 -16.12
N ALA A 17 -0.34 9.39 -15.65
CA ALA A 17 -0.85 8.29 -16.48
C ALA A 17 -2.00 8.74 -17.41
N HIS A 18 -2.69 9.83 -17.09
CA HIS A 18 -3.76 10.38 -17.92
C HIS A 18 -3.24 11.26 -19.06
N TYR A 19 -2.03 11.80 -18.96
CA TYR A 19 -1.44 12.70 -19.94
C TYR A 19 -0.35 12.00 -20.77
N SER A 20 -0.52 11.94 -22.08
CA SER A 20 0.44 11.28 -22.99
C SER A 20 1.76 12.05 -23.18
N ASN A 21 1.83 13.33 -22.82
CA ASN A 21 2.97 14.21 -23.09
C ASN A 21 3.95 14.38 -21.90
N VAL A 22 3.82 13.58 -20.83
CA VAL A 22 4.60 13.76 -19.58
C VAL A 22 5.35 12.49 -19.16
N GLN A 23 5.96 11.80 -20.12
CA GLN A 23 6.61 10.50 -19.90
C GLN A 23 7.71 10.52 -18.82
N LEU A 24 8.55 11.56 -18.77
CA LEU A 24 9.58 11.68 -17.72
C LEU A 24 8.97 11.79 -16.32
N PHE A 25 7.89 12.56 -16.19
CA PHE A 25 7.18 12.73 -14.92
C PHE A 25 6.47 11.44 -14.49
N LEU A 26 5.90 10.70 -15.45
CA LEU A 26 5.34 9.37 -15.20
C LEU A 26 6.39 8.40 -14.64
N ILE A 27 7.57 8.33 -15.26
CA ILE A 27 8.66 7.45 -14.81
C ILE A 27 9.14 7.87 -13.42
N ALA A 28 9.37 9.17 -13.20
CA ALA A 28 9.84 9.68 -11.92
C ALA A 28 8.84 9.41 -10.78
N SER A 29 7.54 9.64 -11.02
CA SER A 29 6.48 9.38 -10.03
C SER A 29 6.33 7.88 -9.75
N ALA A 30 6.46 7.01 -10.76
CA ALA A 30 6.45 5.56 -10.58
C ALA A 30 7.62 5.05 -9.72
N ILE A 31 8.83 5.54 -9.97
CA ILE A 31 10.02 5.18 -9.18
C ILE A 31 9.85 5.62 -7.72
N MET A 32 9.41 6.87 -7.50
CA MET A 32 9.20 7.41 -6.16
C MET A 32 8.08 6.68 -5.41
N PHE A 33 6.98 6.37 -6.10
CA PHE A 33 5.89 5.55 -5.54
C PHE A 33 6.40 4.17 -5.11
N GLY A 34 7.16 3.49 -5.96
CA GLY A 34 7.77 2.20 -5.64
C GLY A 34 8.75 2.28 -4.47
N PHE A 35 9.63 3.27 -4.45
CA PHE A 35 10.61 3.46 -3.38
C PHE A 35 9.96 3.64 -2.01
N PHE A 36 9.01 4.57 -1.88
CA PHE A 36 8.31 4.78 -0.60
C PHE A 36 7.37 3.63 -0.24
N GLY A 37 6.78 2.96 -1.24
CA GLY A 37 5.97 1.77 -1.06
C GLY A 37 6.77 0.62 -0.43
N LEU A 38 7.98 0.36 -0.93
CA LEU A 38 8.87 -0.67 -0.39
C LEU A 38 9.35 -0.35 1.03
N ILE A 39 9.67 0.91 1.31
CA ILE A 39 10.00 1.36 2.68
C ILE A 39 8.82 1.12 3.62
N PHE A 40 7.61 1.52 3.21
CA PHE A 40 6.41 1.31 4.02
C PHE A 40 6.15 -0.19 4.27
N PHE A 41 6.31 -1.03 3.25
CA PHE A 41 6.14 -2.48 3.36
C PHE A 41 7.10 -3.09 4.41
N GLY A 42 8.39 -2.72 4.36
CA GLY A 42 9.37 -3.18 5.35
C GLY A 42 9.02 -2.74 6.77
N ILE A 43 8.62 -1.48 6.96
CA ILE A 43 8.16 -0.96 8.26
C ILE A 43 6.92 -1.71 8.75
N GLY A 44 5.99 -2.05 7.84
CA GLY A 44 4.77 -2.78 8.16
C GLY A 44 5.01 -4.19 8.70
N ILE A 45 5.98 -4.91 8.14
CA ILE A 45 6.35 -6.25 8.62
C ILE A 45 6.90 -6.19 10.05
N GLU A 46 7.88 -5.31 10.29
CA GLU A 46 8.50 -5.15 11.61
C GLU A 46 7.46 -4.74 12.66
N MET A 47 6.63 -3.76 12.29
CA MET A 47 5.55 -3.29 13.16
C MET A 47 4.53 -4.40 13.46
N THR A 48 4.25 -5.29 12.51
CA THR A 48 3.35 -6.41 12.72
C THR A 48 3.91 -7.37 13.75
N ALA A 49 5.19 -7.78 13.62
CA ALA A 49 5.86 -8.65 14.57
C ALA A 49 5.87 -8.08 16.01
N GLU A 50 6.09 -6.76 16.13
CA GLU A 50 6.06 -6.06 17.41
C GLU A 50 4.66 -6.03 18.07
N CYS A 51 3.59 -5.97 17.26
CA CYS A 51 2.21 -5.94 17.73
C CYS A 51 1.63 -7.34 18.03
N THR A 52 2.14 -8.39 17.38
CA THR A 52 1.68 -9.79 17.52
C THR A 52 2.46 -10.59 18.56
N TYR A 53 3.46 -9.99 19.23
CA TYR A 53 4.23 -10.64 20.28
C TYR A 53 3.31 -11.34 21.32
N PRO A 54 3.61 -12.60 21.74
CA PRO A 54 4.85 -13.36 21.55
C PRO A 54 4.87 -14.32 20.35
N ALA A 55 4.02 -14.13 19.34
CA ALA A 55 4.01 -14.99 18.16
C ALA A 55 5.37 -14.97 17.43
N SER A 56 5.71 -16.07 16.75
CA SER A 56 6.93 -16.11 15.93
C SER A 56 6.87 -15.07 14.81
N GLU A 57 8.02 -14.52 14.44
CA GLU A 57 8.14 -13.53 13.35
C GLU A 57 7.59 -14.09 12.04
N LEU A 58 7.90 -15.36 11.74
CA LEU A 58 7.40 -16.06 10.55
C LEU A 58 5.88 -16.19 10.55
N THR A 59 5.28 -16.57 11.68
CA THR A 59 3.81 -16.67 11.80
C THR A 59 3.16 -15.31 11.58
N SER A 60 3.75 -14.25 12.14
CA SER A 60 3.21 -12.88 12.04
C SER A 60 3.27 -12.35 10.62
N ALA A 61 4.41 -12.54 9.94
CA ALA A 61 4.56 -12.22 8.52
C ALA A 61 3.61 -13.05 7.64
N GLY A 62 3.42 -14.35 7.96
CA GLY A 62 2.48 -15.21 7.25
C GLY A 62 1.03 -14.73 7.35
N VAL A 63 0.57 -14.37 8.56
CA VAL A 63 -0.77 -13.81 8.78
C VAL A 63 -0.93 -12.48 8.05
N LEU A 64 0.08 -11.60 8.10
CA LEU A 64 0.06 -10.34 7.34
C LEU A 64 -0.08 -10.60 5.83
N GLY A 65 0.67 -11.57 5.30
CA GLY A 65 0.57 -11.97 3.90
C GLY A 65 -0.82 -12.48 3.52
N LEU A 66 -1.43 -13.34 4.34
CA LEU A 66 -2.79 -13.84 4.10
C LEU A 66 -3.83 -12.72 4.10
N ILE A 67 -3.73 -11.78 5.06
CA ILE A 67 -4.61 -10.60 5.11
C ILE A 67 -4.41 -9.75 3.85
N GLY A 68 -3.16 -9.50 3.44
CA GLY A 68 -2.83 -8.74 2.25
C GLY A 68 -3.34 -9.38 0.96
N GLN A 69 -3.38 -10.71 0.87
CA GLN A 69 -3.97 -11.41 -0.27
C GLN A 69 -5.48 -11.26 -0.32
N ILE A 70 -6.17 -11.37 0.83
CA ILE A 70 -7.61 -11.13 0.91
C ILE A 70 -7.93 -9.68 0.53
N GLU A 71 -7.18 -8.72 1.05
CA GLU A 71 -7.30 -7.30 0.71
C GLU A 71 -7.11 -7.08 -0.80
N SER A 72 -6.03 -7.63 -1.37
CA SER A 72 -5.72 -7.52 -2.80
C SER A 72 -6.83 -8.09 -3.66
N PHE A 73 -7.40 -9.24 -3.28
CA PHE A 73 -8.53 -9.84 -3.98
C PHE A 73 -9.76 -8.92 -3.98
N ILE A 74 -10.10 -8.32 -2.83
CA ILE A 74 -11.21 -7.36 -2.72
C ILE A 74 -10.96 -6.14 -3.62
N ILE A 75 -9.75 -5.58 -3.59
CA ILE A 75 -9.38 -4.44 -4.42
C ILE A 75 -9.52 -4.79 -5.91
N LEU A 76 -9.05 -5.97 -6.34
CA LEU A 76 -9.19 -6.42 -7.72
C LEU A 76 -10.65 -6.56 -8.16
N LEU A 77 -11.55 -7.02 -7.28
CA LEU A 77 -12.98 -7.08 -7.60
C LEU A 77 -13.57 -5.67 -7.81
N ILE A 78 -13.20 -4.71 -6.96
CA ILE A 78 -13.65 -3.31 -7.08
C ILE A 78 -13.12 -2.71 -8.39
N LEU A 79 -11.83 -2.85 -8.67
CA LEU A 79 -11.20 -2.31 -9.87
C LEU A 79 -11.74 -2.98 -11.15
N GLY A 80 -11.94 -4.30 -11.11
CA GLY A 80 -12.52 -5.07 -12.21
C GLY A 80 -13.93 -4.61 -12.55
N GLY A 81 -14.76 -4.30 -11.56
CA GLY A 81 -16.10 -3.74 -11.77
C GLY A 81 -16.11 -2.31 -12.34
N LEU A 82 -15.03 -1.55 -12.16
CA LEU A 82 -14.89 -0.19 -12.68
C LEU A 82 -14.22 -0.12 -14.07
N THR A 83 -13.67 -1.24 -14.53
CA THR A 83 -12.99 -1.31 -15.82
C THR A 83 -14.01 -1.26 -16.95
N LYS A 84 -13.81 -0.34 -17.90
CA LYS A 84 -14.73 -0.13 -19.03
C LYS A 84 -14.08 -0.59 -20.34
N PRO A 85 -14.88 -0.99 -21.34
CA PRO A 85 -14.34 -1.16 -22.69
C PRO A 85 -13.79 0.19 -23.18
N ALA A 86 -12.63 0.17 -23.83
CA ALA A 86 -11.97 1.38 -24.31
C ALA A 86 -12.74 2.01 -25.48
N THR A 87 -12.70 3.33 -25.55
CA THR A 87 -13.42 4.09 -26.59
C THR A 87 -12.56 4.21 -27.84
N ASN A 88 -13.18 4.34 -29.02
CA ASN A 88 -12.48 4.42 -30.31
C ASN A 88 -11.41 5.52 -30.40
N SER A 89 -11.48 6.56 -29.58
CA SER A 89 -10.47 7.63 -29.47
C SER A 89 -9.16 7.18 -28.82
N ASP A 90 -9.21 6.21 -27.91
CA ASP A 90 -8.03 5.69 -27.18
C ASP A 90 -7.21 4.72 -28.06
N LEU A 91 -7.84 4.16 -29.09
CA LEU A 91 -7.21 3.30 -30.09
C LEU A 91 -6.09 4.00 -30.87
N ILE A 92 -6.19 5.32 -31.05
CA ILE A 92 -5.22 6.13 -31.79
C ILE A 92 -3.85 6.15 -31.07
N HIS A 93 -3.86 5.97 -29.75
CA HIS A 93 -2.64 5.95 -28.93
C HIS A 93 -2.15 4.53 -28.58
N GLN A 94 -2.82 3.49 -29.06
CA GLN A 94 -2.44 2.11 -28.79
C GLN A 94 -1.23 1.70 -29.63
N VAL A 95 -0.08 1.53 -28.98
CA VAL A 95 1.16 1.05 -29.61
C VAL A 95 1.27 -0.48 -29.65
N CYS A 96 0.44 -1.18 -28.87
CA CYS A 96 0.38 -2.64 -28.80
C CYS A 96 -0.85 -3.17 -29.54
N SER A 97 -0.85 -3.13 -30.86
CA SER A 97 -1.81 -3.90 -31.67
C SER A 97 -1.09 -4.51 -32.87
N THR A 98 -1.20 -5.84 -33.03
CA THR A 98 -0.60 -6.58 -34.14
C THR A 98 -1.64 -6.92 -35.21
N ASP A 99 -2.95 -6.87 -34.87
CA ASP A 99 -4.05 -7.14 -35.80
C ASP A 99 -5.22 -6.14 -35.63
N PRO A 100 -5.68 -5.46 -36.71
CA PRO A 100 -6.77 -4.47 -36.66
C PRO A 100 -8.15 -5.05 -36.28
N ASN A 101 -8.31 -6.38 -36.32
CA ASN A 101 -9.57 -7.07 -36.03
C ASN A 101 -9.65 -7.64 -34.61
N GLU A 102 -8.55 -7.60 -33.83
CA GLU A 102 -8.48 -8.03 -32.43
C GLU A 102 -8.77 -6.90 -31.42
N ILE A 103 -9.23 -5.75 -31.91
CA ILE A 103 -9.60 -4.57 -31.11
C ILE A 103 -10.96 -4.77 -30.42
N LYS A 104 -11.22 -5.95 -29.85
CA LYS A 104 -12.49 -6.25 -29.18
C LYS A 104 -12.41 -6.15 -27.67
N ASP A 105 -11.20 -6.25 -27.10
CA ASP A 105 -11.00 -6.36 -25.65
C ASP A 105 -10.05 -5.31 -25.06
N LEU A 106 -9.93 -4.14 -25.70
CA LEU A 106 -9.18 -3.04 -25.09
C LEU A 106 -9.97 -2.50 -23.90
N LYS A 107 -9.32 -2.42 -22.74
CA LYS A 107 -9.91 -1.99 -21.48
C LYS A 107 -9.33 -0.63 -21.09
N ASP A 108 -10.21 0.30 -20.76
CA ASP A 108 -9.86 1.59 -20.18
C ASP A 108 -9.68 1.44 -18.66
N TYR A 109 -8.48 1.78 -18.19
CA TYR A 109 -8.07 1.71 -16.78
C TYR A 109 -8.08 3.07 -16.07
N ASN A 110 -8.57 4.15 -16.71
CA ASN A 110 -8.65 5.47 -16.09
C ASN A 110 -9.48 5.46 -14.79
N TYR A 111 -10.71 4.91 -14.84
CA TYR A 111 -11.59 4.83 -13.67
C TYR A 111 -11.02 3.92 -12.57
N PRO A 112 -10.52 2.71 -12.88
CA PRO A 112 -9.78 1.90 -11.90
C PRO A 112 -8.62 2.64 -11.23
N LEU A 113 -7.78 3.35 -12.00
CA LEU A 113 -6.60 4.01 -11.47
C LEU A 113 -6.95 5.18 -10.54
N ILE A 114 -7.99 5.95 -10.86
CA ILE A 114 -8.54 6.99 -9.99
C ILE A 114 -9.13 6.37 -8.72
N ALA A 115 -9.90 5.29 -8.84
CA ALA A 115 -10.50 4.62 -7.68
C ALA A 115 -9.43 4.08 -6.73
N PHE A 116 -8.35 3.50 -7.26
CA PHE A 116 -7.22 3.05 -6.46
C PHE A 116 -6.56 4.20 -5.68
N ALA A 117 -6.36 5.36 -6.32
CA ALA A 117 -5.81 6.55 -5.66
C ALA A 117 -6.76 7.10 -4.58
N VAL A 118 -8.07 7.07 -4.80
CA VAL A 118 -9.08 7.49 -3.80
C VAL A 118 -9.08 6.55 -2.59
N ILE A 119 -9.09 5.23 -2.81
CA ILE A 119 -9.02 4.23 -1.73
C ILE A 119 -7.74 4.41 -0.93
N GLY A 120 -6.58 4.52 -1.60
CA GLY A 120 -5.29 4.76 -0.94
C GLY A 120 -5.30 6.03 -0.10
N THR A 121 -5.85 7.13 -0.62
CA THR A 121 -5.97 8.40 0.11
C THR A 121 -6.87 8.27 1.33
N ALA A 122 -8.04 7.63 1.19
CA ALA A 122 -8.95 7.37 2.29
C ALA A 122 -8.29 6.54 3.40
N MET A 123 -7.49 5.53 3.03
CA MET A 123 -6.70 4.75 3.98
C MET A 123 -5.71 5.62 4.73
N VAL A 124 -4.96 6.51 4.07
CA VAL A 124 -4.05 7.44 4.76
C VAL A 124 -4.81 8.35 5.73
N LEU A 125 -5.93 8.93 5.30
CA LEU A 125 -6.74 9.83 6.12
C LEU A 125 -7.35 9.12 7.34
N PHE A 126 -7.61 7.81 7.24
CA PHE A 126 -8.07 7.01 8.37
C PHE A 126 -6.91 6.55 9.27
N PHE A 127 -5.87 5.94 8.71
CA PHE A 127 -4.79 5.35 9.49
C PHE A 127 -3.93 6.40 10.20
N VAL A 128 -3.64 7.56 9.60
CA VAL A 128 -2.78 8.57 10.22
C VAL A 128 -3.33 9.09 11.57
N PRO A 129 -4.62 9.48 11.70
CA PRO A 129 -5.16 9.93 12.98
C PRO A 129 -5.58 8.79 13.93
N PHE A 130 -6.20 7.72 13.42
CA PHE A 130 -6.83 6.70 14.26
C PHE A 130 -5.90 5.56 14.65
N PHE A 131 -4.87 5.27 13.85
CA PHE A 131 -4.04 4.11 14.08
C PHE A 131 -2.96 4.40 15.12
N ARG A 132 -3.19 3.91 16.34
CA ARG A 132 -2.26 3.97 17.47
C ARG A 132 -1.81 2.55 17.83
N PRO A 133 -0.84 1.99 17.11
CA PRO A 133 -0.41 0.62 17.37
C PRO A 133 0.24 0.48 18.74
N GLU A 134 -0.10 -0.61 19.44
CA GLU A 134 0.56 -0.97 20.68
C GLU A 134 1.74 -1.91 20.41
N TYR A 135 2.96 -1.39 20.55
CA TYR A 135 4.19 -2.18 20.48
C TYR A 135 4.33 -3.05 21.74
N LYS A 136 3.86 -4.30 21.67
CA LYS A 136 3.75 -5.19 22.82
C LYS A 136 5.12 -5.60 23.37
N ARG A 137 6.10 -5.88 22.50
CA ARG A 137 7.46 -6.27 22.90
C ARG A 137 8.17 -5.13 23.62
N MET A 138 8.25 -3.93 23.02
CA MET A 138 8.80 -2.74 23.68
C MET A 138 8.14 -2.44 25.05
N ARG A 139 6.83 -2.66 25.18
CA ARG A 139 6.12 -2.49 26.45
C ARG A 139 6.58 -3.48 27.52
N ILE A 140 6.80 -4.74 27.16
CA ILE A 140 7.24 -5.78 28.09
C ILE A 140 8.69 -5.52 28.53
N GLU A 141 9.57 -5.16 27.60
CA GLU A 141 10.97 -4.82 27.90
C GLU A 141 11.06 -3.61 28.83
N ARG A 142 10.29 -2.54 28.57
CA ARG A 142 10.21 -1.37 29.45
C ARG A 142 9.70 -1.71 30.86
N ARG A 143 8.73 -2.63 30.98
CA ARG A 143 8.23 -3.11 32.28
C ARG A 143 9.28 -3.90 33.05
N ARG A 144 10.03 -4.78 32.39
CA ARG A 144 11.13 -5.56 33.01
C ARG A 144 12.25 -4.64 33.50
N ALA A 145 12.69 -3.70 32.68
CA ALA A 145 13.71 -2.73 33.05
C ALA A 145 13.30 -1.87 34.27
N SER A 146 12.01 -1.49 34.37
CA SER A 146 11.48 -0.74 35.52
C SER A 146 11.42 -1.58 36.81
N GLN A 147 11.22 -2.90 36.70
CA GLN A 147 11.23 -3.81 37.85
C GLN A 147 12.65 -4.08 38.37
N GLU A 148 13.64 -4.10 37.49
CA GLU A 148 15.05 -4.26 37.88
C GLU A 148 15.60 -3.02 38.60
N THR A 149 15.13 -1.82 38.25
CA THR A 149 15.52 -0.56 38.89
C THR A 149 14.69 -0.20 40.12
N ALA A 150 13.56 -0.86 40.36
CA ALA A 150 12.78 -0.67 41.58
C ALA A 150 13.56 -1.22 42.80
N PRO A 151 13.66 -0.48 43.91
CA PRO A 151 14.35 -0.96 45.10
C PRO A 151 13.66 -2.24 45.58
N ARG A 152 14.40 -3.35 45.52
CA ARG A 152 13.93 -4.65 45.99
C ARG A 152 13.81 -4.55 47.51
N ASN A 153 12.62 -4.24 48.01
CA ASN A 153 12.31 -4.31 49.44
C ASN A 153 12.34 -5.79 49.88
N VAL A 154 13.55 -6.30 50.09
CA VAL A 154 13.79 -7.54 50.81
C VAL A 154 13.44 -7.30 52.28
N ARG A 155 12.22 -7.64 52.68
CA ARG A 155 11.92 -7.90 54.09
C ARG A 155 12.57 -9.23 54.44
N PHE A 156 13.62 -9.16 55.26
CA PHE A 156 14.14 -10.29 56.03
C PHE A 156 13.19 -10.59 57.19
#